data_AF-A0A562FIT3-F1
#
_entry.id   AF-A0A562FIT3-F1
#
_cell.length_a   1.000
_cell.length_b   1.000
_cell.length_c   1.000
_cell.angle_alpha   90.00
_cell.angle_beta   90.00
_cell.angle_gamma   90.00
#
_symmetry.space_group_name_H-M   'P 1'
#
loop_
_entity.id
_entity.type
_entity.pdbx_description
1 polymer ?
#
loop_
_entity_poly.entity_id
_entity_poly.type
_entity_poly.pdbx_seq_one_letter_code
_entity_poly.pdbx_strand_id
1 'polypeptide(L)' 'MRAGHLIRTTLVLVAVATAVTACGRRPSQLETPYEASERLRKEAEQNKEPVPPARPRPETDKPFILDRLI' A
#
# COMPACT_ATOMS: atom_id res chain seq x y z
N MET A 1 41.73 -2.43 12.86
CA MET A 1 40.77 -1.31 12.96
C MET A 1 39.98 -1.01 11.67
N ARG A 2 40.48 -1.32 10.46
CA ARG A 2 39.77 -1.04 9.18
C ARG A 2 38.49 -1.85 8.95
N ALA A 3 38.46 -3.13 9.32
CA ALA A 3 37.29 -3.99 9.10
C ALA A 3 36.05 -3.53 9.88
N GLY A 4 36.21 -3.17 11.17
CA GLY A 4 35.10 -2.64 11.97
C GLY A 4 34.59 -1.28 11.48
N HIS A 5 35.48 -0.45 10.91
CA HIS A 5 35.07 0.82 10.32
C HIS A 5 34.27 0.61 9.04
N LEU A 6 34.69 -0.32 8.17
CA LEU A 6 33.98 -0.67 6.95
C LEU A 6 32.57 -1.22 7.25
N ILE A 7 32.45 -2.14 8.21
CA ILE A 7 31.17 -2.72 8.62
C ILE A 7 30.23 -1.63 9.18
N ARG A 8 30.74 -0.71 10.01
CA ARG A 8 29.94 0.39 10.54
C ARG A 8 29.47 1.34 9.43
N THR A 9 30.33 1.65 8.45
CA THR A 9 29.95 2.56 7.36
C THR A 9 28.89 1.96 6.46
N THR A 10 28.96 0.67 6.15
CA THR A 10 27.96 0.01 5.30
C THR A 10 26.61 -0.07 6.00
N LEU A 11 26.57 -0.38 7.30
CA LEU A 11 25.32 -0.42 8.08
C LEU A 11 24.63 0.95 8.17
N VAL A 12 25.41 2.02 8.36
CA VAL A 12 24.88 3.39 8.38
C VAL A 12 24.30 3.77 7.02
N LEU A 13 24.97 3.40 5.93
CA LEU A 13 24.50 3.69 4.56
C LEU A 13 23.17 2.98 4.25
N VAL A 14 23.04 1.71 4.66
CA VAL A 14 21.80 0.93 4.52
C VAL A 14 20.65 1.52 5.35
N ALA A 15 20.94 1.94 6.59
CA ALA A 15 19.93 2.56 7.45
C ALA A 15 19.42 3.90 6.89
N VAL A 16 20.32 4.73 6.33
CA VAL A 16 19.92 5.99 5.70
C VAL A 16 19.10 5.73 4.43
N ALA A 17 19.51 4.77 3.60
CA ALA A 17 18.77 4.44 2.38
C ALA A 17 17.34 3.95 2.67
N THR A 18 17.15 3.10 3.68
CA THR A 18 15.82 2.61 4.09
C THR A 18 14.97 3.71 4.73
N ALA A 19 15.56 4.60 5.52
CA ALA A 19 14.85 5.74 6.09
C ALA A 19 14.35 6.71 4.99
N VAL A 20 15.12 6.94 3.93
CA VAL A 20 14.70 7.84 2.84
C VAL A 20 13.61 7.22 1.96
N THR A 21 13.68 5.91 1.70
CA THR A 21 12.64 5.23 0.90
C THR A 21 11.34 5.00 1.67
N ALA A 22 11.41 4.80 2.99
CA ALA A 22 10.24 4.68 3.86
C ALA A 22 9.56 6.03 4.16
N CYS A 23 10.32 7.14 4.23
CA CYS A 23 9.78 8.47 4.52
C CYS A 23 9.11 9.17 3.32
N GLY A 24 9.05 8.53 2.14
CA GLY A 24 8.49 9.13 0.91
C GLY A 24 7.36 8.35 0.24
N ARG A 25 7.17 7.06 0.54
CA ARG A 25 6.11 6.24 -0.05
C ARG A 25 5.09 5.87 1.00
N ARG A 26 4.06 6.72 1.14
CA ARG A 26 2.89 6.42 1.97
C ARG A 26 2.19 5.14 1.47
N PRO A 27 1.92 4.14 2.32
CA PRO A 27 0.81 3.20 2.11
C PRO A 27 -0.49 3.76 2.70
N SER A 28 -0.68 5.10 2.75
CA SER A 28 -1.54 5.70 3.79
C SER A 28 -3.01 5.88 3.41
N GLN A 29 -3.42 5.58 2.18
CA GLN A 29 -4.83 5.64 1.75
C GLN A 29 -5.04 4.70 0.56
N LEU A 30 -4.47 3.49 0.58
CA LEU A 30 -4.93 2.48 -0.36
C LEU A 30 -6.33 2.07 0.09
N GLU A 31 -7.32 2.70 -0.53
CA GLU A 31 -8.68 2.19 -0.54
C GLU A 31 -8.66 0.70 -0.86
N THR A 32 -9.52 -0.06 -0.20
CA THR A 32 -9.70 -1.44 -0.59
C THR A 32 -10.22 -1.46 -2.03
N PRO A 33 -9.92 -2.53 -2.81
CA PRO A 33 -10.44 -2.65 -4.16
C PRO A 33 -11.98 -2.56 -4.24
N TYR A 34 -12.66 -2.92 -3.15
CA TYR A 34 -14.09 -2.76 -3.00
C TYR A 34 -14.50 -1.28 -2.87
N GLU A 35 -13.89 -0.54 -1.95
CA GLU A 35 -14.15 0.89 -1.75
C GLU A 35 -13.86 1.71 -3.01
N ALA A 36 -12.78 1.37 -3.75
CA ALA A 36 -12.46 1.98 -5.03
C ALA A 36 -13.60 1.82 -6.05
N SER A 37 -14.17 0.61 -6.14
CA SER A 37 -15.23 0.31 -7.09
C SER A 37 -16.56 1.00 -6.75
N GLU A 38 -16.86 1.12 -5.45
CA GLU A 38 -18.06 1.83 -4.98
C GLU A 38 -17.95 3.33 -5.25
N ARG A 39 -16.77 3.93 -5.08
CA ARG A 39 -16.56 5.33 -5.42
C ARG A 39 -16.74 5.58 -6.93
N LEU A 40 -16.12 4.76 -7.77
CA LEU A 40 -16.24 4.87 -9.23
C LEU A 40 -17.68 4.74 -9.71
N ARG A 41 -18.49 3.89 -9.07
CA ARG A 41 -19.92 3.79 -9.37
C ARG A 41 -20.68 5.06 -9.00
N LYS A 42 -20.45 5.61 -7.80
CA LYS A 42 -21.07 6.86 -7.35
C LYS A 42 -20.69 8.03 -8.24
N GLU A 43 -19.43 8.11 -8.66
CA GLU A 43 -18.95 9.13 -9.61
C GLU A 43 -19.62 8.96 -10.97
N ALA A 44 -19.71 7.74 -11.51
CA ALA A 44 -20.38 7.49 -12.78
C ALA A 44 -21.90 7.83 -12.73
N GLU A 45 -22.57 7.52 -11.62
CA GLU A 45 -23.98 7.89 -11.40
C GLU A 45 -24.18 9.41 -11.36
N GLN A 46 -23.30 10.14 -10.68
CA GLN A 46 -23.33 11.60 -10.60
C GLN A 46 -23.03 12.26 -11.95
N ASN A 47 -22.08 11.70 -12.71
CA ASN A 47 -21.64 12.21 -14.01
C ASN A 47 -22.49 11.71 -15.19
N LYS A 48 -23.51 10.87 -14.95
CA LYS A 48 -24.34 10.22 -15.98
C LYS A 48 -23.52 9.38 -16.98
N GLU A 49 -22.42 8.81 -16.50
CA GLU A 49 -21.56 7.89 -17.22
C GLU A 49 -22.04 6.44 -17.02
N PRO A 50 -21.67 5.49 -17.90
CA PRO A 50 -22.03 4.09 -17.72
C PRO A 50 -21.48 3.54 -16.39
N VAL A 51 -22.38 3.12 -15.51
CA VAL A 51 -22.05 2.65 -14.15
C VAL A 51 -21.35 1.28 -14.23
N PRO A 52 -20.12 1.15 -13.70
CA PRO A 52 -19.41 -0.13 -13.66
C PRO A 52 -20.17 -1.20 -12.85
N PRO A 53 -20.05 -2.50 -13.19
CA PRO A 53 -20.72 -3.57 -12.44
C PRO A 53 -20.25 -3.64 -10.97
N ALA A 54 -21.17 -3.98 -10.07
CA ALA A 54 -20.89 -4.01 -8.63
C ALA A 54 -20.00 -5.21 -8.30
N ARG A 55 -18.99 -5.00 -7.47
CA ARG A 55 -18.18 -6.11 -6.96
C ARG A 55 -18.86 -6.72 -5.73
N PRO A 56 -18.85 -8.05 -5.57
CA PRO A 56 -19.32 -8.68 -4.34
C PRO A 56 -18.46 -8.18 -3.16
N ARG A 57 -19.11 -7.86 -2.05
CA ARG A 57 -18.42 -7.46 -0.81
C ARG A 57 -17.57 -8.64 -0.32
N PRO A 58 -16.33 -8.40 0.12
CA PRO A 58 -15.53 -9.45 0.73
C PRO A 58 -16.24 -10.01 1.97
N GLU A 59 -16.15 -11.33 2.15
CA GLU A 59 -16.70 -12.00 3.33
C GLU A 59 -15.92 -11.60 4.59
N THR A 60 -16.64 -11.19 5.63
CA THR A 60 -16.05 -10.61 6.86
C THR A 60 -15.25 -11.62 7.68
N ASP A 61 -15.55 -12.92 7.56
CA ASP A 61 -14.98 -13.99 8.37
C ASP A 61 -13.77 -14.68 7.72
N LYS A 62 -13.31 -14.19 6.56
CA LYS A 62 -12.14 -14.74 5.86
C LYS A 62 -10.90 -13.92 6.20
N PRO A 63 -9.84 -14.54 6.77
CA PRO A 63 -8.60 -13.82 7.04
C PRO A 63 -8.02 -13.30 5.72
N PHE A 64 -7.60 -12.03 5.71
CA PHE A 64 -6.94 -11.45 4.55
C PHE A 64 -5.52 -12.03 4.44
N ILE A 65 -5.37 -13.08 3.60
CA ILE A 65 -4.13 -13.86 3.48
C ILE A 65 -2.94 -13.00 3.02
N LEU A 66 -3.21 -11.90 2.32
CA LEU A 66 -2.20 -10.97 1.79
C LEU A 66 -1.59 -10.03 2.86
N ASP A 67 -2.12 -10.00 4.09
CA ASP A 67 -1.54 -9.22 5.21
C ASP A 67 -0.33 -9.90 5.86
N ARG A 68 -0.09 -11.19 5.56
CA ARG A 68 1.07 -11.94 6.09
C ARG A 68 2.41 -11.58 5.40
N LEU A 69 2.40 -10.63 4.48
CA LEU A 69 3.54 -10.22 3.65
C LEU A 69 4.25 -8.95 4.15
N ILE A 70 4.09 -8.59 5.43
CA ILE A 70 4.82 -7.50 6.08
C ILE A 70 5.59 -8.02 7.30
#